data_AF-A0A952TYL5-F1
#
_entry.id   AF-A0A952TYL5-F1
#
_cell.length_a   1.000
_cell.length_b   1.000
_cell.length_c   1.000
_cell.angle_alpha   90.00
_cell.angle_beta   90.00
_cell.angle_gamma   90.00
#
_symmetry.space_group_name_H-M   'P 1'
#
loop_
_entity.id
_entity.type
_entity.pdbx_description
1 polymer ?
#
loop_
_entity_poly.entity_id
_entity_poly.type
_entity_poly.pdbx_seq_one_letter_code
_entity_poly.pdbx_strand_id
1 'polypeptide(L)'
;MARIHRDDIRLTTGPLAPEVLVPRLGDSLVEKGLLTRADLQRALSHQQQKRKEGTRVLLGEALIELNLVDRRTLDAAVTEQIAQLQEALHQSNLLLEQRVQERTIELQEALDKLTEFNRLKNDFISNISHELRTPLAHMVGYIDLLGANALGDLNDEQRNAVRILEKSYRRLSSLIDNPCSSPLTRWKVCTWKP
;
A
#
# COMPACT_ATOMS: atom_id res chain seq x y z
N MET A 1 -18.49 1.94 27.42
CA MET A 1 -17.81 1.08 26.42
C MET A 1 -18.02 1.67 25.04
N ALA A 2 -17.15 2.60 24.64
CA ALA A 2 -17.28 3.40 23.43
C ALA A 2 -17.07 2.55 22.16
N ARG A 3 -18.06 2.58 21.26
CA ARG A 3 -17.91 2.10 19.88
C ARG A 3 -17.10 3.15 19.11
N ILE A 4 -15.93 2.75 18.62
CA ILE A 4 -15.14 3.56 17.70
C ILE A 4 -15.82 3.47 16.33
N HIS A 5 -16.42 4.58 15.92
CA HIS A 5 -17.04 4.79 14.62
C HIS A 5 -15.93 4.79 13.56
N ARG A 6 -16.10 3.98 12.50
CA ARG A 6 -15.06 3.65 11.53
C ARG A 6 -15.37 4.27 10.16
N ASP A 7 -15.76 5.55 10.13
CA ASP A 7 -16.27 6.19 8.90
C ASP A 7 -15.65 7.56 8.49
N ASP A 8 -14.65 8.09 9.20
CA ASP A 8 -14.07 9.41 8.86
C ASP A 8 -12.64 9.37 8.30
N ILE A 9 -12.41 8.56 7.26
CA ILE A 9 -11.24 8.78 6.38
C ILE A 9 -11.68 8.69 4.92
N ARG A 10 -12.50 9.66 4.50
CA ARG A 10 -12.52 10.05 3.08
C ARG A 10 -11.21 10.76 2.78
N LEU A 11 -10.17 9.99 2.49
CA LEU A 11 -9.01 10.50 1.76
C LEU A 11 -9.55 11.11 0.47
N THR A 12 -9.49 12.43 0.36
CA THR A 12 -9.72 13.16 -0.90
C THR A 12 -8.57 12.84 -1.83
N THR A 13 -8.54 11.63 -2.39
CA THR A 13 -7.65 11.21 -3.48
C THR A 13 -8.21 11.67 -4.81
N GLY A 14 -8.45 12.98 -4.94
CA GLY A 14 -8.52 13.60 -6.25
C GLY A 14 -7.09 13.97 -6.64
N PRO A 15 -6.62 13.72 -7.88
CA PRO A 15 -5.43 14.40 -8.34
C PRO A 15 -5.69 15.91 -8.17
N LEU A 16 -4.82 16.59 -7.41
CA LEU A 16 -4.77 18.05 -7.41
C LEU A 16 -4.38 18.46 -8.82
N ALA A 17 -5.37 18.54 -9.71
CA ALA A 17 -5.15 18.96 -11.07
C ALA A 17 -4.52 20.36 -11.00
N PRO A 18 -3.48 20.66 -11.81
CA PRO A 18 -2.85 21.98 -11.86
C PRO A 18 -3.87 23.11 -12.06
N GLU A 19 -5.02 22.80 -12.66
CA GLU A 19 -6.18 23.67 -12.87
C GLU A 19 -6.86 24.16 -11.58
N VAL A 20 -6.72 23.44 -10.46
CA VAL A 20 -7.27 23.84 -9.14
C VAL A 20 -6.37 24.87 -8.45
N LEU A 21 -5.10 24.95 -8.84
CA LEU A 21 -4.11 25.84 -8.20
C LEU A 21 -4.01 27.22 -8.85
N VAL A 22 -4.54 27.43 -10.07
CA VAL A 22 -4.34 28.68 -10.82
C VAL A 22 -5.53 29.03 -11.74
N PRO A 23 -6.03 30.29 -11.74
CA PRO A 23 -7.01 30.75 -12.72
C PRO A 23 -6.46 30.68 -14.15
N ARG A 24 -7.31 30.39 -15.14
CA ARG A 24 -6.89 30.45 -16.56
C ARG A 24 -6.46 31.88 -16.89
N LEU A 25 -5.43 32.07 -17.72
CA LEU A 25 -4.88 33.38 -18.08
C LEU A 25 -5.97 34.43 -18.41
N GLY A 26 -7.01 34.03 -19.16
CA GLY A 26 -8.15 34.91 -19.47
C GLY A 26 -8.95 35.33 -18.24
N ASP A 27 -9.23 34.41 -17.32
CA ASP A 27 -9.93 34.70 -16.07
C ASP A 27 -9.06 35.57 -15.14
N SER A 28 -7.75 35.31 -15.08
CA SER A 28 -6.76 36.11 -14.34
C SER A 28 -6.68 37.56 -14.85
N LEU A 29 -6.70 37.76 -16.18
CA LEU A 29 -6.77 39.09 -16.78
C LEU A 29 -8.07 39.82 -16.45
N VAL A 30 -9.19 39.09 -16.32
CA VAL A 30 -10.49 39.66 -15.92
C VAL A 30 -10.51 40.03 -14.45
N GLU A 31 -10.01 39.16 -13.56
CA GLU A 31 -9.92 39.43 -12.12
C GLU A 31 -9.04 40.64 -11.81
N LYS A 32 -7.96 40.83 -12.56
CA LYS A 32 -7.07 41.99 -12.44
C LYS A 32 -7.61 43.27 -13.09
N GLY A 33 -8.77 43.21 -13.73
CA GLY A 33 -9.39 44.35 -14.42
C GLY A 33 -8.65 44.78 -15.70
N LEU A 34 -7.73 43.95 -16.21
CA LEU A 34 -6.99 44.20 -17.45
C LEU A 34 -7.81 43.82 -18.69
N LEU A 35 -8.91 43.10 -18.50
CA LEU A 35 -9.83 42.65 -19.55
C LEU A 35 -11.24 42.59 -18.98
N THR A 36 -12.27 42.95 -19.75
CA THR A 36 -13.65 42.71 -19.29
C THR A 36 -14.10 41.29 -19.64
N ARG A 37 -15.07 40.76 -18.90
CA ARG A 37 -15.63 39.43 -19.19
C ARG A 37 -16.26 39.36 -20.60
N ALA A 38 -16.84 40.46 -21.07
CA ALA A 38 -17.36 40.58 -22.43
C ALA A 38 -16.23 40.52 -23.47
N ASP A 39 -15.11 41.18 -23.22
CA ASP A 39 -13.94 41.18 -24.11
C ASP A 39 -13.28 39.81 -24.22
N LEU A 40 -13.14 39.13 -23.08
CA LEU A 40 -12.68 37.75 -23.06
C LEU A 40 -13.57 36.83 -23.90
N GLN A 41 -14.89 37.00 -23.79
CA GLN A 41 -15.85 36.19 -24.54
C GLN A 41 -15.83 36.52 -26.04
N ARG A 42 -15.59 37.78 -26.42
CA ARG A 42 -15.35 38.19 -27.81
C ARG A 42 -14.08 37.54 -28.37
N ALA A 43 -12.97 37.58 -27.63
CA ALA A 43 -11.71 36.94 -28.03
C ALA A 43 -11.83 35.41 -28.18
N LEU A 44 -12.52 34.74 -27.25
CA LEU A 44 -12.79 33.30 -27.34
C LEU A 44 -13.67 32.95 -28.55
N SER A 45 -14.68 33.77 -28.85
CA SER A 45 -15.53 33.57 -30.02
C SER A 45 -14.75 33.74 -31.32
N HIS A 46 -13.87 34.74 -31.39
CA HIS A 46 -12.96 34.97 -32.51
C HIS A 46 -11.98 33.79 -32.70
N GLN A 47 -11.41 33.28 -31.61
CA GLN A 47 -10.53 32.12 -31.61
C GLN A 47 -11.24 30.86 -32.14
N GLN A 48 -12.48 30.61 -31.70
CA GLN A 48 -13.28 29.48 -32.16
C GLN A 48 -13.64 29.61 -33.65
N GLN A 49 -13.96 30.81 -34.11
CA GLN A 49 -14.29 31.07 -35.50
C GLN A 49 -13.08 30.82 -36.43
N LYS A 50 -11.91 31.38 -36.11
CA LYS A 50 -10.65 31.09 -36.83
C LYS A 50 -10.36 29.58 -36.86
N ARG A 51 -10.61 28.87 -35.75
CA ARG A 51 -10.43 27.42 -35.66
C ARG A 51 -11.37 26.65 -36.60
N LYS A 52 -12.63 27.10 -36.75
CA LYS A 52 -13.58 26.54 -37.72
C LYS A 52 -13.14 26.80 -39.17
N GLU A 53 -12.52 27.95 -39.41
CA GLU A 53 -11.92 28.33 -40.70
C GLU A 53 -10.57 27.63 -40.97
N GLY A 54 -10.17 26.68 -40.11
CA GLY A 54 -8.96 25.87 -40.28
C GLY A 54 -7.68 26.51 -39.71
N THR A 55 -7.76 27.73 -39.19
CA THR A 55 -6.60 28.45 -38.63
C THR A 55 -6.60 28.37 -37.10
N ARG A 56 -5.56 27.81 -36.49
CA ARG A 56 -5.40 27.82 -35.03
C ARG A 56 -4.73 29.13 -34.60
N VAL A 57 -5.38 29.87 -33.71
CA VAL A 57 -4.86 31.10 -33.09
C VAL A 57 -4.87 30.91 -31.58
N LEU A 58 -3.83 31.39 -30.89
CA LEU A 58 -3.79 31.38 -29.43
C LEU A 58 -4.70 32.48 -28.86
N LEU A 59 -5.21 32.29 -27.64
CA LEU A 59 -6.07 33.30 -27.01
C LEU A 59 -5.35 34.65 -26.87
N GLY A 60 -4.06 34.62 -26.50
CA GLY A 60 -3.22 35.81 -26.40
C GLY A 60 -3.07 36.57 -27.72
N GLU A 61 -2.91 35.84 -28.83
CA GLU A 61 -2.87 36.45 -30.17
C GLU A 61 -4.21 37.08 -30.54
N ALA A 62 -5.33 36.42 -30.27
CA ALA A 62 -6.67 36.98 -30.50
C ALA A 62 -6.93 38.24 -29.66
N LEU A 63 -6.44 38.30 -28.41
CA LEU A 63 -6.54 39.48 -27.55
C LEU A 63 -5.75 40.67 -28.11
N ILE A 64 -4.59 40.42 -28.71
CA ILE A 64 -3.76 41.44 -29.36
C ILE A 64 -4.38 41.87 -30.70
N GLU A 65 -4.81 40.94 -31.55
CA GLU A 65 -5.43 41.23 -32.86
C GLU A 65 -6.67 42.12 -32.72
N LEU A 66 -7.46 41.89 -31.66
CA LEU A 66 -8.66 42.68 -31.36
C LEU A 66 -8.35 43.97 -30.60
N ASN A 67 -7.07 44.30 -30.34
CA ASN A 67 -6.63 45.43 -29.51
C ASN A 67 -7.30 45.47 -28.12
N LEU A 68 -7.60 44.31 -27.55
CA LEU A 68 -8.23 44.21 -26.23
C LEU A 68 -7.17 44.26 -25.12
N VAL A 69 -5.96 43.76 -25.40
CA VAL A 69 -4.80 43.81 -24.50
C VAL A 69 -3.56 44.07 -25.35
N ASP A 70 -2.66 44.95 -24.88
CA ASP A 70 -1.39 45.17 -25.56
C ASP A 70 -0.38 44.06 -25.25
N ARG A 71 0.63 43.92 -26.12
CA ARG A 71 1.64 42.86 -26.01
C ARG A 71 2.44 42.90 -24.70
N ARG A 72 2.75 44.09 -24.16
CA ARG A 72 3.52 44.21 -22.91
C ARG A 72 2.70 43.74 -21.71
N THR A 73 1.43 44.13 -21.66
CA THR A 73 0.48 43.71 -20.62
C THR A 73 0.27 42.19 -20.66
N LEU A 74 0.12 41.62 -21.85
CA LEU A 74 0.01 40.17 -22.02
C LEU A 74 1.29 39.44 -21.60
N ASP A 75 2.47 39.90 -22.04
CA ASP A 75 3.75 39.29 -21.70
C ASP A 75 3.98 39.31 -20.17
N ALA A 76 3.66 40.44 -19.51
CA ALA A 76 3.74 40.57 -18.06
C ALA A 76 2.79 39.60 -17.33
N ALA A 77 1.52 39.52 -17.78
CA ALA A 77 0.53 38.62 -17.19
C ALA A 77 0.91 37.14 -17.35
N VAL A 78 1.42 36.75 -18.53
CA VAL A 78 1.91 35.39 -18.78
C VAL A 78 3.13 35.08 -17.90
N THR A 79 4.08 36.01 -17.79
CA THR A 79 5.29 35.82 -16.97
C THR A 79 4.95 35.63 -15.51
N GLU A 80 4.06 36.47 -14.97
CA GLU A 80 3.57 36.34 -13.60
C GLU A 80 2.84 35.01 -13.40
N GLN A 81 2.05 34.58 -14.38
CA GLN A 81 1.31 33.33 -14.28
C GLN A 81 2.22 32.11 -14.23
N ILE A 82 3.29 32.11 -15.05
CA ILE A 82 4.31 31.06 -15.06
C ILE A 82 5.02 31.01 -13.70
N ALA A 83 5.39 32.17 -13.13
CA ALA A 83 6.03 32.23 -11.83
C ALA A 83 5.13 31.66 -10.71
N GLN A 84 3.84 32.00 -10.72
CA GLN A 84 2.86 31.44 -9.77
C GLN A 84 2.70 29.93 -9.92
N LEU A 85 2.65 29.41 -11.16
CA LEU A 85 2.57 27.97 -11.43
C LEU A 85 3.82 27.23 -10.96
N GLN A 86 5.01 27.80 -11.18
CA GLN A 86 6.27 27.22 -10.73
C GLN A 86 6.33 27.15 -9.21
N GLU A 87 5.91 28.20 -8.52
CA GLU A 87 5.86 28.23 -7.05
C GLU A 87 4.85 27.21 -6.51
N ALA A 88 3.63 27.20 -7.05
CA ALA A 88 2.59 26.24 -6.69
C ALA A 88 3.05 24.79 -6.87
N LEU A 89 3.71 24.49 -7.99
CA LEU A 89 4.27 23.17 -8.27
C LEU A 89 5.40 22.81 -7.29
N HIS A 90 6.29 23.75 -7.01
CA HIS A 90 7.39 23.56 -6.07
C HIS A 90 6.87 23.24 -4.66
N GLN A 91 5.91 24.02 -4.16
CA GLN A 91 5.26 23.79 -2.87
C GLN A 91 4.55 22.43 -2.82
N SER A 92 3.84 22.07 -3.89
CA SER A 92 3.20 20.75 -3.99
C SER A 92 4.22 19.61 -3.91
N ASN A 93 5.33 19.72 -4.63
CA ASN A 93 6.40 18.73 -4.60
C ASN A 93 7.02 18.59 -3.21
N LEU A 94 7.32 19.70 -2.52
CA LEU A 94 7.85 19.67 -1.16
C LEU A 94 6.90 18.95 -0.19
N LEU A 95 5.60 19.24 -0.28
CA LEU A 95 4.59 18.56 0.54
C LEU A 95 4.47 17.07 0.20
N LEU A 96 4.59 16.70 -1.07
CA LEU A 96 4.57 15.30 -1.50
C LEU A 96 5.81 14.56 -1.00
N GLU A 97 7.00 15.16 -1.10
CA GLU A 97 8.25 14.59 -0.59
C GLU A 97 8.19 14.34 0.92
N GLN A 98 7.67 15.31 1.68
CA GLN A 98 7.45 15.15 3.13
C GLN A 98 6.51 13.99 3.44
N ARG A 99 5.36 13.92 2.77
CA ARG A 99 4.40 12.82 2.97
C ARG A 99 4.99 11.47 2.60
N VAL A 100 5.76 11.39 1.51
CA VAL A 100 6.44 10.15 1.11
C VAL A 100 7.41 9.73 2.21
N GLN A 101 8.24 10.65 2.71
CA GLN A 101 9.19 10.36 3.78
C GLN A 101 8.49 9.88 5.07
N GLU A 102 7.42 10.56 5.51
CA GLU A 102 6.63 10.16 6.67
C GLU A 102 6.07 8.73 6.50
N ARG A 103 5.45 8.45 5.35
CA ARG A 103 4.88 7.11 5.07
C ARG A 103 5.95 6.03 4.95
N THR A 104 7.12 6.35 4.41
CA THR A 104 8.24 5.41 4.35
C THR A 104 8.73 5.04 5.76
N ILE A 105 8.83 6.01 6.67
CA ILE A 105 9.21 5.75 8.07
C ILE A 105 8.16 4.87 8.75
N GLU A 106 6.87 5.22 8.66
CA GLU A 106 5.77 4.42 9.23
C GLU A 106 5.76 2.97 8.73
N LEU A 107 5.98 2.78 7.43
CA LEU A 107 6.05 1.45 6.82
C LEU A 107 7.25 0.65 7.31
N GLN A 108 8.41 1.30 7.44
CA GLN A 108 9.61 0.65 7.95
C GLN A 108 9.41 0.18 9.40
N GLU A 109 8.86 1.04 10.26
CA GLU A 109 8.57 0.66 11.64
C GLU A 109 7.57 -0.50 11.75
N ALA A 110 6.54 -0.51 10.89
CA ALA A 110 5.57 -1.61 10.85
C ALA A 110 6.22 -2.92 10.39
N LEU A 111 7.12 -2.86 9.41
CA LEU A 111 7.85 -4.01 8.89
C LEU A 111 8.82 -4.58 9.94
N ASP A 112 9.52 -3.72 10.68
CA ASP A 112 10.42 -4.13 11.74
C ASP A 112 9.66 -4.84 12.87
N LYS A 113 8.52 -4.28 13.30
CA LYS A 113 7.63 -4.90 14.29
C LYS A 113 7.12 -6.26 13.83
N LEU A 114 6.69 -6.37 12.57
CA LEU A 114 6.20 -7.63 12.01
C LEU A 114 7.32 -8.67 11.91
N THR A 115 8.53 -8.24 11.57
CA THR A 115 9.70 -9.12 11.47
C THR A 115 10.07 -9.68 12.84
N GLU A 116 10.13 -8.83 13.87
CA GLU A 116 10.42 -9.29 15.23
C GLU A 116 9.31 -10.20 15.77
N PHE A 117 8.04 -9.87 15.52
CA PHE A 117 6.92 -10.75 15.88
C PHE A 117 7.04 -12.12 15.21
N ASN A 118 7.38 -12.17 13.92
CA ASN A 118 7.57 -13.43 13.22
C ASN A 118 8.76 -14.22 13.77
N ARG A 119 9.86 -13.56 14.15
CA ARG A 119 11.00 -14.19 14.80
C ARG A 119 10.60 -14.81 16.13
N LEU A 120 9.95 -14.04 17.01
CA LEU A 120 9.46 -14.51 18.31
C LEU A 120 8.46 -15.67 18.16
N LYS A 121 7.56 -15.60 17.16
CA LYS A 121 6.63 -16.68 16.86
C LYS A 121 7.37 -17.95 16.44
N ASN A 122 8.35 -17.84 15.55
CA ASN A 122 9.11 -18.99 15.08
C ASN A 122 9.93 -19.62 16.22
N ASP A 123 10.58 -18.79 17.04
CA ASP A 123 11.33 -19.25 18.21
C ASP A 123 10.41 -19.97 19.21
N PHE A 124 9.22 -19.40 19.48
CA PHE A 124 8.21 -20.01 20.34
C PHE A 124 7.75 -21.38 19.82
N ILE A 125 7.39 -21.47 18.53
CA ILE A 125 6.94 -22.73 17.92
C ILE A 125 8.07 -23.77 17.93
N SER A 126 9.29 -23.37 17.59
CA SER A 126 10.46 -24.26 17.64
C SER A 126 10.67 -24.84 19.04
N ASN A 127 10.69 -23.96 20.05
CA ASN A 127 10.87 -24.38 21.44
C ASN A 127 9.78 -25.35 21.90
N ILE A 128 8.51 -25.05 21.61
CA ILE A 128 7.41 -25.95 21.96
C ILE A 128 7.54 -27.30 21.24
N SER A 129 7.86 -27.32 19.95
CA SER A 129 8.05 -28.57 19.22
C SER A 129 9.17 -29.42 19.82
N HIS A 130 10.27 -28.82 20.27
CA HIS A 130 11.35 -29.51 20.97
C HIS A 130 10.90 -30.09 22.32
N GLU A 131 10.23 -29.30 23.14
CA GLU A 131 9.71 -29.72 24.45
C GLU A 131 8.66 -30.84 24.33
N LEU A 132 7.87 -30.84 23.25
CA LEU A 132 6.88 -31.89 22.98
C LEU A 132 7.49 -33.17 22.40
N ARG A 133 8.62 -33.09 21.69
CA ARG A 133 9.26 -34.27 21.06
C ARG A 133 9.71 -35.30 22.10
N THR A 134 10.26 -34.85 23.23
CA THR A 134 10.75 -35.72 24.30
C THR A 134 9.66 -36.58 24.95
N PRO A 135 8.54 -36.03 25.48
CA PRO A 135 7.47 -36.84 26.04
C PRO A 135 6.78 -37.72 24.97
N LEU A 136 6.71 -37.26 23.72
CA LEU A 136 6.21 -38.05 22.60
C LEU A 136 7.11 -39.25 22.28
N ALA A 137 8.42 -39.07 22.29
CA ALA A 137 9.38 -40.15 22.12
C ALA A 137 9.21 -41.23 23.21
N HIS A 138 8.95 -40.84 24.46
CA HIS A 138 8.64 -41.80 25.52
C HIS A 138 7.31 -42.53 25.26
N MET A 139 6.26 -41.82 24.87
CA MET A 139 4.95 -42.43 24.58
C MET A 139 5.03 -43.47 23.46
N VAL A 140 5.69 -43.16 22.34
CA VAL A 140 5.84 -44.13 21.24
C VAL A 140 6.71 -45.31 21.65
N GLY A 141 7.77 -45.09 22.45
CA GLY A 141 8.58 -46.19 22.97
C GLY A 141 7.76 -47.21 23.75
N TYR A 142 6.85 -46.77 24.62
CA TYR A 142 5.95 -47.69 25.33
C TYR A 142 4.90 -48.33 24.42
N ILE A 143 4.34 -47.58 23.46
CA ILE A 143 3.40 -48.13 22.47
C ILE A 143 4.07 -49.24 21.64
N ASP A 144 5.33 -49.04 21.23
CA ASP A 144 6.11 -50.01 20.46
C ASP A 144 6.43 -51.25 21.30
N LEU A 145 6.83 -51.08 22.57
CA LEU A 145 7.06 -52.20 23.49
C LEU A 145 5.79 -53.04 23.74
N LEU A 146 4.64 -52.39 23.91
CA LEU A 146 3.34 -53.06 24.03
C LEU A 146 2.97 -53.79 22.74
N GLY A 147 3.15 -53.14 21.57
CA GLY A 147 2.87 -53.73 20.27
C GLY A 147 3.75 -54.94 19.93
N ALA A 148 4.98 -54.97 20.46
CA ALA A 148 5.92 -56.08 20.32
C ALA A 148 5.70 -57.22 21.34
N ASN A 149 4.68 -57.14 22.19
CA ASN A 149 4.45 -58.03 23.35
C ASN A 149 5.66 -58.13 24.31
N ALA A 150 6.56 -57.14 24.30
CA ALA A 150 7.77 -57.13 25.12
C ALA A 150 7.47 -56.89 26.62
N LEU A 151 6.27 -56.39 26.92
CA LEU A 151 5.75 -56.20 28.29
C LEU A 151 4.71 -57.27 28.68
N GLY A 152 4.61 -58.35 27.91
CA GLY A 152 3.65 -59.44 28.09
C GLY A 152 2.61 -59.52 26.97
N ASP A 153 1.86 -60.63 26.97
CA ASP A 153 0.81 -60.88 25.99
C ASP A 153 -0.40 -59.98 26.23
N LEU A 154 -0.84 -59.33 25.15
CA LEU A 154 -2.07 -58.54 25.15
C LEU A 154 -3.27 -59.44 24.80
N ASN A 155 -4.45 -59.11 25.31
CA ASN A 155 -5.72 -59.61 24.76
C ASN A 155 -6.14 -58.81 23.51
N ASP A 156 -7.22 -59.22 22.85
CA ASP A 156 -7.63 -58.61 21.58
C ASP A 156 -8.14 -57.16 21.72
N GLU A 157 -8.81 -56.83 22.83
CA GLU A 157 -9.23 -55.46 23.12
C GLU A 157 -8.03 -54.54 23.37
N GLN A 158 -7.04 -55.01 24.13
CA GLN A 158 -5.79 -54.30 24.41
C GLN A 158 -4.98 -54.08 23.13
N ARG A 159 -4.87 -55.09 22.25
CA ARG A 159 -4.25 -54.93 20.93
C ARG A 159 -4.94 -53.87 20.08
N ASN A 160 -6.27 -53.83 20.10
CA ASN A 160 -7.01 -52.81 19.37
C ASN A 160 -6.77 -51.40 19.95
N ALA A 161 -6.73 -51.27 21.28
CA ALA A 161 -6.43 -50.00 21.95
C ALA A 161 -5.02 -49.48 21.60
N VAL A 162 -4.00 -50.35 21.63
CA VAL A 162 -2.61 -49.99 21.24
C VAL A 162 -2.55 -49.48 19.80
N ARG A 163 -3.25 -50.13 18.86
CA ARG A 163 -3.33 -49.68 17.46
C ARG A 163 -3.95 -48.28 17.31
N ILE A 164 -4.96 -47.97 18.12
CA ILE A 164 -5.60 -46.64 18.12
C ILE A 164 -4.65 -45.59 18.71
N LEU A 165 -3.93 -45.92 19.79
CA LEU A 165 -2.92 -45.05 20.40
C LEU A 165 -1.80 -44.75 19.41
N GLU A 166 -1.28 -45.75 18.71
CA GLU A 166 -0.25 -45.60 17.69
C GLU A 166 -0.71 -44.67 16.55
N LYS A 167 -1.93 -44.87 16.03
CA LYS A 167 -2.51 -44.01 14.98
C LYS A 167 -2.67 -42.56 15.46
N SER A 168 -3.09 -42.37 16.70
CA SER A 168 -3.28 -41.04 17.30
C SER A 168 -1.94 -40.34 17.52
N TYR A 169 -0.94 -41.06 18.00
CA TYR A 169 0.44 -40.59 18.13
C TYR A 169 1.01 -40.14 16.78
N ARG A 170 0.93 -40.98 15.73
CA ARG A 170 1.45 -40.64 14.39
C ARG A 170 0.80 -39.37 13.84
N ARG A 171 -0.51 -39.19 14.06
CA ARG A 171 -1.22 -37.96 13.68
C ARG A 171 -0.70 -36.75 14.44
N LEU A 172 -0.54 -36.85 15.76
CA LEU A 172 -0.06 -35.75 16.59
C LEU A 172 1.39 -35.37 16.25
N SER A 173 2.29 -36.35 16.08
CA SER A 173 3.67 -36.12 15.65
C SER A 173 3.70 -35.36 14.32
N SER A 174 2.88 -35.77 13.34
CA SER A 174 2.83 -35.10 12.04
C SER A 174 2.42 -33.63 12.12
N LEU A 175 1.59 -33.25 13.09
CA LEU A 175 1.17 -31.87 13.30
C LEU A 175 2.27 -31.04 13.97
N ILE A 176 3.03 -31.64 14.87
CA ILE A 176 4.12 -30.98 15.60
C ILE A 176 5.36 -30.80 14.72
N ASP A 177 5.60 -31.74 13.80
CA ASP A 177 6.70 -31.66 12.84
C ASP A 177 6.36 -30.76 11.62
N ASN A 178 5.08 -30.54 11.32
CA ASN A 178 4.60 -29.59 10.30
C ASN A 178 3.74 -28.45 10.88
N PRO A 179 4.29 -27.57 11.73
CA PRO A 179 3.54 -26.41 12.21
C PRO A 179 3.37 -25.34 11.12
N CYS A 180 4.10 -25.43 10.01
CA CYS A 180 4.20 -24.39 8.99
C CYS A 180 3.88 -24.93 7.58
N SER A 181 2.60 -25.11 7.26
CA SER A 181 2.15 -25.20 5.87
C SER A 181 1.62 -23.82 5.42
N SER A 182 2.52 -22.88 5.13
CA SER A 182 2.17 -21.61 4.47
C SER A 182 3.19 -21.31 3.35
N PRO A 183 2.76 -20.93 2.11
CA PRO A 183 3.63 -20.92 0.93
C PRO A 183 4.66 -19.78 0.84
N LEU A 184 4.86 -18.98 1.89
CA LEU A 184 5.67 -17.77 1.81
C LEU A 184 6.83 -17.77 2.82
N THR A 185 7.76 -18.71 2.67
CA THR A 185 9.21 -18.50 2.85
C THR A 185 9.94 -19.83 2.64
N ARG A 186 10.56 -19.99 1.47
CA ARG A 186 11.59 -21.00 1.21
C ARG A 186 12.91 -20.47 1.80
N TRP A 187 13.21 -20.72 3.07
CA TRP A 187 14.55 -20.46 3.60
C TRP A 187 15.07 -21.61 4.47
N LYS A 188 16.29 -22.00 4.13
CA LYS A 188 17.08 -23.16 4.54
C LYS A 188 17.45 -23.12 6.04
N VAL A 189 16.74 -23.81 6.92
CA VAL A 189 17.33 -24.34 8.18
C VAL A 189 16.58 -25.60 8.64
N CYS A 190 16.52 -26.62 7.78
CA CYS A 190 16.26 -27.99 8.22
C CYS A 190 17.52 -28.83 7.92
N THR A 191 18.60 -28.56 8.64
CA THR A 191 19.71 -29.51 8.74
C THR A 191 20.14 -29.57 10.19
N TRP A 192 19.49 -30.45 10.96
CA TRP A 192 20.12 -31.10 12.09
C TRP A 192 20.24 -32.58 11.71
N LYS A 193 21.44 -32.97 11.26
CA LYS A 193 21.92 -34.35 11.33
C LYS A 193 22.55 -34.51 12.72
N PRO A 194 22.49 -35.73 13.31
CA PRO A 194 22.85 -35.98 14.70
C PRO A 194 24.30 -35.63 15.03
#